data_AF-A0A498FPN8-F1
#
_entry.id   AF-A0A498FPN8-F1
#
_cell.length_a   1.000
_cell.length_b   1.000
_cell.length_c   1.000
_cell.angle_alpha   90.00
_cell.angle_beta   90.00
_cell.angle_gamma   90.00
#
_symmetry.space_group_name_H-M   'P 1'
#
loop_
_entity.id
_entity.type
_entity.pdbx_description
1 polymer ?
#
loop_
_entity_poly.entity_id
_entity_poly.type
_entity_poly.pdbx_seq_one_letter_code
_entity_poly.pdbx_strand_id
1 'polypeptide(L)'
;MSELPTDTPWDVNWDKKFEEQVDKLKSGGSFDSYRKQIIKIIENPVREGKYKSKNLKGLKTCHVSGSTQDIICFELTPGINDQGQRSNIDELYFHFIDHWDNYDSALCGRDPASRDLKFEIQIPYLAQGFEIERVKSSVYNLVGDVDGCAVTNEDWGDEYLLLEGNIPRSMEEDLNELMPEDAKTEIVDDGLFD
;
A
#
# COMPACT_ATOMS: atom_id res chain seq x y z
N MET A 1 5.72 15.38 11.36
CA MET A 1 5.26 14.14 10.70
C MET A 1 4.59 14.58 9.43
N SER A 2 4.97 13.99 8.30
CA SER A 2 4.42 14.37 7.01
C SER A 2 4.10 13.06 6.31
N GLU A 3 2.83 12.90 5.99
CA GLU A 3 2.24 11.71 5.41
C GLU A 3 2.71 11.57 3.94
N LEU A 4 2.34 10.45 3.32
CA LEU A 4 2.41 10.30 1.86
C LEU A 4 1.66 11.46 1.20
N PRO A 5 2.16 12.03 0.09
CA PRO A 5 1.34 12.89 -0.75
C PRO A 5 0.13 12.06 -1.22
N THR A 6 -1.05 12.33 -0.65
CA THR A 6 -2.31 11.64 -0.99
C THR A 6 -3.02 12.29 -2.19
N ASP A 7 -2.58 13.48 -2.61
CA ASP A 7 -3.15 14.25 -3.73
C ASP A 7 -2.62 13.81 -5.12
N THR A 8 -2.04 12.61 -5.26
CA THR A 8 -1.60 12.12 -6.57
C THR A 8 -2.74 11.42 -7.33
N PRO A 9 -2.89 11.66 -8.64
CA PRO A 9 -3.97 11.05 -9.44
C PRO A 9 -3.70 9.60 -9.85
N TRP A 10 -2.64 8.98 -9.32
CA TRP A 10 -2.24 7.59 -9.56
C TRP A 10 -2.08 6.86 -8.24
N ASP A 11 -2.25 5.54 -8.30
CA ASP A 11 -2.03 4.66 -7.16
C ASP A 11 -0.55 4.55 -6.84
N VAL A 12 -0.22 4.46 -5.54
CA VAL A 12 1.16 4.28 -5.06
C VAL A 12 1.23 2.97 -4.29
N ASN A 13 1.99 2.02 -4.85
CA ASN A 13 2.17 0.67 -4.32
C ASN A 13 3.66 0.35 -4.15
N TRP A 14 3.98 -0.71 -3.39
CA TRP A 14 5.36 -1.14 -3.18
C TRP A 14 5.48 -2.62 -2.83
N ASP A 15 6.68 -3.18 -2.99
CA ASP A 15 7.04 -4.53 -2.57
C ASP A 15 7.32 -4.62 -1.06
N LYS A 16 7.15 -5.82 -0.47
CA LYS A 16 7.55 -6.15 0.91
C LYS A 16 9.00 -5.78 1.19
N LYS A 17 9.87 -6.09 0.24
CA LYS A 17 11.30 -5.77 0.35
C LYS A 17 11.56 -4.27 0.47
N PHE A 18 10.82 -3.45 -0.29
CA PHE A 18 10.94 -2.00 -0.21
C PHE A 18 10.51 -1.49 1.17
N GLU A 19 9.39 -2.00 1.69
CA GLU A 19 8.89 -1.67 3.03
C GLU A 19 9.89 -2.02 4.14
N GLU A 20 10.40 -3.25 4.16
CA GLU A 20 11.41 -3.67 5.12
C GLU A 20 12.68 -2.79 5.09
N GLN A 21 13.06 -2.32 3.89
CA GLN A 21 14.22 -1.45 3.73
C GLN A 21 13.95 -0.04 4.25
N VAL A 22 12.74 0.48 4.02
CA VAL A 22 12.30 1.75 4.59
C VAL A 22 12.32 1.68 6.12
N ASP A 23 11.82 0.61 6.74
CA ASP A 23 11.81 0.46 8.20
C ASP A 23 13.21 0.35 8.81
N LYS A 24 14.13 -0.33 8.12
CA LYS A 24 15.56 -0.36 8.49
C LYS A 24 16.18 1.05 8.42
N LEU A 25 15.79 1.86 7.44
CA LEU A 25 16.27 3.25 7.34
C LEU A 25 15.69 4.15 8.43
N LYS A 26 14.40 3.97 8.80
CA LYS A 26 13.75 4.67 9.92
C LYS A 26 14.51 4.44 11.22
N SER A 27 14.84 3.18 11.52
CA SER A 27 15.59 2.81 12.73
C SER A 27 17.07 3.23 12.70
N GLY A 28 17.67 3.38 11.53
CA GLY A 28 19.08 3.76 11.35
C GLY A 28 19.37 5.28 11.36
N GLY A 29 18.36 6.14 11.39
CA GLY A 29 18.51 7.61 11.45
C GLY A 29 18.92 8.29 10.13
N SER A 30 19.00 7.55 9.02
CA SER A 30 19.31 8.06 7.68
C SER A 30 18.07 8.31 6.81
N PHE A 31 16.86 8.10 7.34
CA PHE A 31 15.61 8.06 6.59
C PHE A 31 15.24 9.36 5.86
N ASP A 32 15.57 10.54 6.39
CA ASP A 32 15.07 11.82 5.86
C ASP A 32 15.43 12.05 4.38
N SER A 33 16.64 11.68 3.97
CA SER A 33 17.07 11.78 2.56
C SER A 33 16.31 10.84 1.64
N TYR A 34 16.07 9.59 2.07
CA TYR A 34 15.29 8.61 1.32
C TYR A 34 13.84 9.06 1.23
N ARG A 35 13.24 9.45 2.35
CA ARG A 35 11.88 9.98 2.43
C ARG A 35 11.67 11.14 1.46
N LYS A 36 12.56 12.14 1.46
CA LYS A 36 12.50 13.27 0.52
C LYS A 36 12.59 12.82 -0.94
N GLN A 37 13.41 11.82 -1.24
CA GLN A 37 13.52 11.31 -2.60
C GLN A 37 12.29 10.49 -3.01
N ILE A 38 11.72 9.68 -2.12
CA ILE A 38 10.48 8.92 -2.36
C ILE A 38 9.34 9.88 -2.66
N ILE A 39 9.17 10.94 -1.86
CA ILE A 39 8.14 11.96 -2.07
C ILE A 39 8.29 12.64 -3.43
N LYS A 40 9.53 13.01 -3.83
CA LYS A 40 9.76 13.60 -5.16
C LYS A 40 9.36 12.64 -6.29
N ILE A 41 9.65 11.35 -6.14
CA ILE A 41 9.25 10.32 -7.10
C ILE A 41 7.73 10.24 -7.15
N ILE A 42 7.05 10.21 -6.01
CA ILE A 42 5.59 10.19 -5.92
C ILE A 42 4.96 11.40 -6.58
N GLU A 43 5.49 12.60 -6.35
CA GLU A 43 4.94 13.83 -6.91
C GLU A 43 5.22 13.98 -8.41
N ASN A 44 6.35 13.45 -8.91
CA ASN A 44 6.83 13.68 -10.27
C ASN A 44 7.52 12.44 -10.89
N PRO A 45 6.83 11.29 -10.98
CA PRO A 45 7.47 10.01 -11.30
C PRO A 45 8.07 9.90 -12.70
N VAL A 46 7.52 10.64 -13.68
CA VAL A 46 8.05 10.66 -15.05
C VAL A 46 9.39 11.40 -15.11
N ARG A 47 9.48 12.52 -14.39
CA ARG A 47 10.68 13.37 -14.32
C ARG A 47 11.78 12.71 -13.49
N GLU A 48 11.39 12.08 -12.39
CA GLU A 48 12.33 11.43 -11.49
C GLU A 48 12.81 10.09 -12.07
N GLY A 49 14.07 9.77 -11.80
CA GLY A 49 14.71 8.56 -12.27
C GLY A 49 14.90 8.44 -13.79
N LYS A 50 15.53 7.34 -14.20
CA LYS A 50 15.79 7.00 -15.60
C LYS A 50 15.48 5.54 -15.86
N TYR A 51 14.89 5.25 -17.01
CA TYR A 51 14.74 3.87 -17.46
C TYR A 51 16.10 3.20 -17.60
N LYS A 52 16.16 1.96 -17.13
CA LYS A 52 17.35 1.11 -17.27
C LYS A 52 17.17 0.10 -18.40
N SER A 53 18.28 -0.47 -18.83
CA SER A 53 18.33 -1.52 -19.84
C SER A 53 18.69 -2.86 -19.21
N LYS A 54 18.59 -3.94 -20.00
CA LYS A 54 18.92 -5.32 -19.58
C LYS A 54 18.05 -5.78 -18.41
N ASN A 55 18.65 -6.10 -17.26
CA ASN A 55 17.99 -6.75 -16.11
C ASN A 55 16.93 -5.86 -15.46
N LEU A 56 16.98 -4.54 -15.65
CA LEU A 56 16.01 -3.58 -15.13
C LEU A 56 15.13 -2.98 -16.25
N LYS A 57 14.96 -3.68 -17.37
CA LYS A 57 14.14 -3.18 -18.48
C LYS A 57 12.69 -2.99 -18.00
N GLY A 58 12.14 -1.79 -18.22
CA GLY A 58 10.80 -1.43 -17.76
C GLY A 58 10.79 -0.69 -16.42
N LEU A 59 11.89 -0.78 -15.66
CA LEU A 59 12.03 -0.10 -14.38
C LEU A 59 12.80 1.23 -14.53
N LYS A 60 12.45 2.18 -13.68
CA LYS A 60 13.15 3.44 -13.48
C LYS A 60 13.94 3.38 -12.18
N THR A 61 15.14 3.98 -12.19
CA THR A 61 15.94 4.12 -10.97
C THR A 61 16.25 5.59 -10.71
N CYS A 62 16.14 6.03 -9.48
CA CYS A 62 16.57 7.36 -9.04
C CYS A 62 17.62 7.26 -7.93
N HIS A 63 18.66 8.07 -7.99
CA HIS A 63 19.65 8.14 -6.90
C HIS A 63 19.07 8.90 -5.71
N VAL A 64 19.40 8.45 -4.50
CA VAL A 64 18.99 9.12 -3.28
C VAL A 64 19.84 10.37 -3.06
N SER A 65 19.20 11.52 -2.91
CA SER A 65 19.91 12.79 -2.67
C SER A 65 20.80 12.68 -1.41
N GLY A 66 22.12 12.88 -1.56
CA GLY A 66 23.09 12.78 -0.46
C GLY A 66 23.74 11.41 -0.29
N SER A 67 23.28 10.37 -1.00
CA SER A 67 23.99 9.10 -1.18
C SER A 67 24.40 8.99 -2.65
N THR A 68 25.70 8.88 -2.93
CA THR A 68 26.16 8.61 -4.31
C THR A 68 25.98 7.14 -4.69
N GLN A 69 25.58 6.32 -3.73
CA GLN A 69 25.65 4.88 -3.80
C GLN A 69 24.27 4.22 -3.88
N ASP A 70 23.24 4.80 -3.27
CA ASP A 70 21.93 4.16 -3.24
C ASP A 70 21.00 4.64 -4.34
N ILE A 71 20.22 3.71 -4.86
CA ILE A 71 19.17 3.94 -5.84
C ILE A 71 17.83 3.41 -5.30
N ILE A 72 16.77 4.12 -5.65
CA ILE A 72 15.38 3.66 -5.51
C ILE A 72 14.94 3.13 -6.87
N CYS A 73 14.48 1.88 -6.91
CA CYS A 73 13.93 1.25 -8.10
C CYS A 73 12.41 1.27 -8.06
N PHE A 74 11.78 1.71 -9.15
CA PHE A 74 10.33 1.83 -9.27
C PHE A 74 9.88 1.65 -10.71
N GLU A 75 8.59 1.47 -10.94
CA GLU A 75 7.99 1.40 -12.25
C GLU A 75 6.71 2.21 -12.35
N LEU A 76 6.29 2.45 -13.58
CA LEU A 76 5.05 3.14 -13.91
C LEU A 76 4.19 2.23 -14.77
N THR A 77 2.91 2.14 -14.43
CA THR A 77 1.89 1.44 -15.22
C THR A 77 0.92 2.48 -15.76
N PRO A 78 0.72 2.57 -17.09
CA PRO A 78 1.62 2.08 -18.14
C PRO A 78 3.00 2.76 -18.10
N GLY A 79 4.00 2.12 -18.73
CA GLY A 79 5.37 2.65 -18.77
C GLY A 79 5.47 3.94 -19.60
N ILE A 80 5.64 5.08 -18.92
CA ILE A 80 5.67 6.42 -19.54
C ILE A 80 7.02 7.11 -19.31
N ASN A 81 7.57 7.69 -20.37
CA ASN A 81 8.80 8.50 -20.33
C ASN A 81 8.61 9.96 -20.78
N ASP A 82 7.40 10.33 -21.21
CA ASP A 82 7.07 11.68 -21.64
C ASP A 82 6.25 12.41 -20.57
N GLN A 83 6.74 13.57 -20.13
CA GLN A 83 6.06 14.39 -19.13
C GLN A 83 4.66 14.82 -19.58
N GLY A 84 4.44 14.98 -20.89
CA GLY A 84 3.13 15.31 -21.46
C GLY A 84 2.08 14.20 -21.28
N GLN A 85 2.51 12.98 -20.97
CA GLN A 85 1.65 11.82 -20.73
C GLN A 85 1.46 11.51 -19.24
N ARG A 86 1.95 12.37 -18.34
CA ARG A 86 1.85 12.18 -16.87
C ARG A 86 0.43 11.87 -16.39
N SER A 87 -0.60 12.41 -17.04
CA SER A 87 -2.01 12.16 -16.68
C SER A 87 -2.49 10.74 -16.97
N ASN A 88 -1.70 9.95 -17.70
CA ASN A 88 -2.06 8.60 -18.12
C ASN A 88 -1.39 7.54 -17.24
N ILE A 89 -0.81 7.93 -16.11
CA ILE A 89 -0.24 7.00 -15.14
C ILE A 89 -1.40 6.49 -14.30
N ASP A 90 -1.58 5.19 -14.29
CA ASP A 90 -2.55 4.52 -13.41
C ASP A 90 -1.86 4.19 -12.07
N GLU A 91 -0.60 3.73 -12.13
CA GLU A 91 0.13 3.27 -10.95
C GLU A 91 1.62 3.66 -10.96
N LEU A 92 2.12 4.05 -9.79
CA LEU A 92 3.54 4.10 -9.43
C LEU A 92 3.83 2.97 -8.43
N TYR A 93 4.79 2.12 -8.75
CA TYR A 93 5.12 0.95 -7.94
C TYR A 93 6.60 0.92 -7.54
N PHE A 94 6.90 0.88 -6.24
CA PHE A 94 8.27 0.80 -5.72
C PHE A 94 8.72 -0.63 -5.48
N HIS A 95 9.88 -1.01 -6.02
CA HIS A 95 10.39 -2.39 -5.93
C HIS A 95 11.39 -2.56 -4.78
N PHE A 96 12.41 -1.71 -4.72
CA PHE A 96 13.47 -1.83 -3.70
C PHE A 96 14.36 -0.58 -3.65
N ILE A 97 15.14 -0.49 -2.57
CA ILE A 97 16.28 0.39 -2.39
C ILE A 97 17.54 -0.48 -2.42
N ASP A 98 18.52 -0.18 -3.26
CA ASP A 98 19.76 -0.96 -3.34
C ASP A 98 20.96 -0.09 -3.70
N HIS A 99 22.14 -0.66 -3.54
CA HIS A 99 23.38 -0.04 -4.00
C HIS A 99 23.46 -0.12 -5.54
N TRP A 100 23.93 0.96 -6.18
CA TRP A 100 23.87 1.13 -7.65
C TRP A 100 24.68 0.12 -8.47
N ASP A 101 25.60 -0.62 -7.85
CA ASP A 101 26.39 -1.69 -8.48
C ASP A 101 25.78 -3.08 -8.27
N ASN A 102 24.78 -3.20 -7.40
CA ASN A 102 24.12 -4.45 -7.04
C ASN A 102 22.80 -4.57 -7.81
N TYR A 103 22.85 -5.28 -8.94
CA TYR A 103 21.68 -5.53 -9.79
C TYR A 103 21.07 -6.91 -9.59
N ASP A 104 21.55 -7.71 -8.63
CA ASP A 104 21.05 -9.07 -8.41
C ASP A 104 19.61 -9.07 -7.87
N SER A 105 19.20 -7.98 -7.20
CA SER A 105 17.83 -7.72 -6.73
C SER A 105 16.81 -7.50 -7.86
N ALA A 106 17.26 -7.28 -9.10
CA ALA A 106 16.43 -6.90 -10.26
C ALA A 106 15.62 -8.06 -10.87
N LEU A 107 15.89 -9.31 -10.47
CA LEU A 107 15.35 -10.52 -11.10
C LEU A 107 14.07 -11.04 -10.45
N CYS A 108 13.57 -10.35 -9.43
CA CYS A 108 12.32 -10.71 -8.75
C CYS A 108 11.15 -9.99 -9.43
N GLY A 109 10.05 -10.72 -9.69
CA GLY A 109 8.78 -10.09 -10.03
C GLY A 109 8.21 -9.32 -8.84
N ARG A 110 7.09 -8.61 -9.04
CA ARG A 110 6.37 -7.93 -7.95
C ARG A 110 6.06 -8.93 -6.81
N ASP A 111 6.40 -8.54 -5.59
CA ASP A 111 6.06 -9.19 -4.32
C ASP A 111 5.44 -8.12 -3.40
N PRO A 112 4.18 -7.74 -3.67
CA PRO A 112 3.54 -6.59 -3.04
C PRO A 112 3.56 -6.70 -1.52
N ALA A 113 3.91 -5.59 -0.87
CA ALA A 113 3.68 -5.41 0.54
C ALA A 113 2.21 -5.63 0.83
N SER A 114 1.92 -6.48 1.82
CA SER A 114 0.58 -6.60 2.36
C SER A 114 0.31 -5.28 3.09
N ARG A 115 -0.30 -4.33 2.37
CA ARG A 115 -0.90 -3.14 2.99
C ARG A 115 -2.15 -3.61 3.71
N ASP A 116 -1.91 -4.21 4.87
CA ASP A 116 -2.94 -4.64 5.78
C ASP A 116 -3.64 -3.38 6.29
N LEU A 117 -4.78 -3.07 5.69
CA LEU A 117 -5.69 -2.05 6.16
C LEU A 117 -6.39 -2.58 7.40
N LYS A 118 -6.45 -1.76 8.43
CA LYS A 118 -7.30 -2.05 9.58
C LYS A 118 -8.73 -1.70 9.21
N PHE A 119 -9.64 -2.65 9.39
CA PHE A 119 -11.07 -2.38 9.28
C PHE A 119 -11.70 -2.36 10.67
N GLU A 120 -12.71 -1.51 10.81
CA GLU A 120 -13.68 -1.49 11.90
C GLU A 120 -15.08 -1.54 11.29
N ILE A 121 -15.88 -2.53 11.68
CA ILE A 121 -17.26 -2.71 11.21
C ILE A 121 -18.19 -2.70 12.41
N GLN A 122 -19.20 -1.83 12.37
CA GLN A 122 -20.27 -1.77 13.35
C GLN A 122 -21.57 -2.29 12.72
N ILE A 123 -22.02 -3.46 13.17
CA ILE A 123 -23.23 -4.12 12.68
C ILE A 123 -24.36 -3.86 13.69
N PRO A 124 -25.35 -3.01 13.39
CA PRO A 124 -26.46 -2.75 14.30
C PRO A 124 -27.34 -3.99 14.44
N TYR A 125 -27.60 -4.43 15.68
CA TYR A 125 -28.42 -5.63 15.94
C TYR A 125 -29.79 -5.33 16.57
N LEU A 126 -29.99 -4.10 17.07
CA LEU A 126 -31.29 -3.65 17.59
C LEU A 126 -32.23 -3.12 16.49
N ALA A 127 -31.73 -2.92 15.28
CA ALA A 127 -32.52 -2.54 14.12
C ALA A 127 -33.33 -3.74 13.59
N GLN A 128 -34.61 -3.55 13.26
CA GLN A 128 -35.43 -4.61 12.67
C GLN A 128 -34.88 -5.01 11.30
N GLY A 129 -34.71 -6.31 11.06
CA GLY A 129 -34.33 -6.87 9.75
C GLY A 129 -32.87 -7.30 9.59
N PHE A 130 -32.05 -7.17 10.64
CA PHE A 130 -30.63 -7.55 10.57
C PHE A 130 -30.37 -9.01 10.95
N GLU A 131 -29.89 -9.81 9.98
CA GLU A 131 -29.35 -11.15 10.22
C GLU A 131 -27.86 -11.06 10.59
N ILE A 132 -27.56 -10.66 11.82
CA ILE A 132 -26.18 -10.41 12.30
C ILE A 132 -25.27 -11.61 12.08
N GLU A 133 -25.75 -12.81 12.40
CA GLU A 133 -24.99 -14.05 12.22
C GLU A 133 -24.60 -14.29 10.77
N ARG A 134 -25.43 -13.86 9.81
CA ARG A 134 -25.13 -13.97 8.39
C ARG A 134 -24.06 -12.98 7.98
N VAL A 135 -24.17 -11.69 8.38
CA VAL A 135 -23.16 -10.67 8.07
C VAL A 135 -21.82 -11.03 8.69
N LYS A 136 -21.83 -11.39 9.99
CA LYS A 136 -20.67 -11.90 10.72
C LYS A 136 -20.03 -13.07 9.98
N SER A 137 -20.80 -14.11 9.65
CA SER A 137 -20.27 -15.29 8.92
C SER A 137 -19.65 -14.89 7.58
N SER A 138 -20.27 -13.95 6.85
CA SER A 138 -19.74 -13.45 5.59
C SER A 138 -18.40 -12.71 5.76
N VAL A 139 -18.24 -11.88 6.80
CA VAL A 139 -16.97 -11.20 7.11
C VAL A 139 -15.89 -12.22 7.45
N TYR A 140 -16.19 -13.16 8.35
CA TYR A 140 -15.25 -14.21 8.75
C TYR A 140 -14.83 -15.11 7.58
N ASN A 141 -15.75 -15.41 6.65
CA ASN A 141 -15.42 -16.17 5.44
C ASN A 141 -14.55 -15.36 4.48
N LEU A 142 -14.85 -14.07 4.29
CA LEU A 142 -14.06 -13.19 3.43
C LEU A 142 -12.61 -13.09 3.92
N VAL A 143 -12.41 -12.91 5.23
CA VAL A 143 -11.06 -12.76 5.80
C VAL A 143 -10.37 -14.08 6.11
N GLY A 144 -11.08 -15.21 6.19
CA GLY A 144 -10.54 -16.49 6.64
C GLY A 144 -9.70 -17.24 5.60
N ASP A 145 -9.85 -16.90 4.32
CA ASP A 145 -9.21 -17.61 3.20
C ASP A 145 -7.89 -16.97 2.72
N VAL A 146 -7.45 -15.87 3.35
CA VAL A 146 -6.30 -15.08 2.91
C VAL A 146 -5.25 -14.97 4.02
N ASP A 147 -4.02 -15.37 3.73
CA ASP A 147 -2.90 -15.27 4.67
C ASP A 147 -2.70 -13.80 5.12
N GLY A 148 -2.68 -13.56 6.43
CA GLY A 148 -2.56 -12.23 7.04
C GLY A 148 -3.89 -11.51 7.29
N CYS A 149 -4.99 -11.99 6.73
CA CYS A 149 -6.32 -11.49 7.01
C CYS A 149 -6.92 -12.19 8.22
N ALA A 150 -7.46 -11.41 9.16
CA ALA A 150 -8.20 -11.96 10.28
C ALA A 150 -9.07 -10.90 10.92
N VAL A 151 -10.25 -11.32 11.41
CA VAL A 151 -10.93 -10.60 12.49
C VAL A 151 -10.06 -10.80 13.73
N THR A 152 -9.49 -9.73 14.26
CA THR A 152 -8.64 -9.73 15.46
C THR A 152 -9.42 -9.42 16.73
N ASN A 153 -10.57 -8.76 16.60
CA ASN A 153 -11.44 -8.43 17.72
C ASN A 153 -12.91 -8.59 17.34
N GLU A 154 -13.68 -9.12 18.27
CA GLU A 154 -15.14 -9.20 18.20
C GLU A 154 -15.69 -8.77 19.56
N ASP A 155 -16.44 -7.67 19.58
CA ASP A 155 -17.05 -7.15 20.80
C ASP A 155 -18.55 -6.91 20.64
N TRP A 156 -19.32 -7.40 21.62
CA TRP A 156 -20.77 -7.24 21.65
C TRP A 156 -21.09 -6.02 22.52
N GLY A 157 -21.18 -4.85 21.88
CA GLY A 157 -21.62 -3.61 22.52
C GLY A 157 -23.11 -3.60 22.81
N ASP A 158 -23.65 -2.50 23.35
CA ASP A 158 -25.07 -2.39 23.74
C ASP A 158 -26.04 -2.20 22.55
N GLU A 159 -25.55 -1.71 21.40
CA GLU A 159 -26.39 -1.38 20.22
C GLU A 159 -25.94 -2.07 18.92
N TYR A 160 -24.68 -2.51 18.86
CA TYR A 160 -24.05 -3.08 17.68
C TYR A 160 -23.00 -4.14 18.05
N LEU A 161 -22.74 -5.02 17.09
CA LEU A 161 -21.59 -5.92 17.09
C LEU A 161 -20.43 -5.20 16.42
N LEU A 162 -19.29 -5.09 17.12
CA LEU A 162 -18.06 -4.55 16.60
C LEU A 162 -17.16 -5.69 16.09
N LEU A 163 -16.70 -5.58 14.85
CA LEU A 163 -15.67 -6.45 14.29
C LEU A 163 -14.48 -5.59 13.86
N GLU A 164 -13.30 -5.92 14.35
CA GLU A 164 -12.05 -5.28 13.93
C GLU A 164 -11.10 -6.33 13.36
N GLY A 165 -10.30 -5.96 12.39
CA GLY A 165 -9.34 -6.86 11.79
C GLY A 165 -8.46 -6.19 10.76
N ASN A 166 -7.75 -7.03 9.99
CA ASN A 166 -6.90 -6.58 8.91
C ASN A 166 -7.31 -7.23 7.60
N ILE A 167 -7.30 -6.44 6.51
CA ILE A 167 -7.48 -6.90 5.13
C ILE A 167 -6.44 -6.24 4.22
N PRO A 168 -5.97 -6.89 3.14
CA PRO A 168 -5.20 -6.20 2.12
C PRO A 168 -6.08 -5.17 1.43
N ARG A 169 -5.47 -4.07 1.01
CA ARG A 169 -6.16 -3.02 0.23
C ARG A 169 -6.93 -3.53 -0.99
N SER A 170 -6.50 -4.62 -1.62
CA SER A 170 -7.21 -5.23 -2.75
C SER A 170 -8.60 -5.77 -2.39
N MET A 171 -8.89 -5.99 -1.12
CA MET A 171 -10.18 -6.50 -0.61
C MET A 171 -11.07 -5.39 -0.03
N GLU A 172 -10.64 -4.12 -0.13
CA GLU A 172 -11.41 -2.98 0.35
C GLU A 172 -12.77 -2.87 -0.35
N GLU A 173 -12.80 -3.02 -1.69
CA GLU A 173 -14.05 -3.03 -2.45
C GLU A 173 -14.94 -4.22 -2.08
N ASP A 174 -14.37 -5.44 -2.02
CA ASP A 174 -15.11 -6.65 -1.64
C ASP A 174 -15.73 -6.53 -0.24
N LEU A 175 -14.98 -5.96 0.72
CA LEU A 175 -15.48 -5.74 2.08
C LEU A 175 -16.63 -4.73 2.09
N ASN A 176 -16.49 -3.62 1.37
CA ASN A 176 -17.53 -2.60 1.27
C ASN A 176 -18.80 -3.11 0.57
N GLU A 177 -18.69 -3.92 -0.48
CA GLU A 177 -19.84 -4.52 -1.16
C GLU A 177 -20.59 -5.55 -0.31
N LEU A 178 -19.87 -6.24 0.59
CA LEU A 178 -20.43 -7.24 1.49
C LEU A 178 -21.23 -6.62 2.64
N MET A 179 -20.98 -5.35 2.95
CA MET A 179 -21.62 -4.65 4.05
C MET A 179 -23.04 -4.18 3.67
N PRO A 180 -24.05 -4.42 4.53
CA PRO A 180 -25.37 -3.83 4.33
C PRO A 180 -25.31 -2.30 4.43
N GLU A 181 -26.19 -1.58 3.73
CA GLU A 181 -26.18 -0.11 3.63
C GLU A 181 -26.17 0.62 4.99
N ASP A 182 -26.72 0.01 6.05
CA ASP A 182 -26.79 0.61 7.39
C ASP A 182 -25.62 0.22 8.32
N ALA A 183 -24.69 -0.65 7.88
CA ALA A 183 -23.47 -0.93 8.63
C ALA A 183 -22.48 0.23 8.47
N LYS A 184 -21.84 0.62 9.58
CA LYS A 184 -20.73 1.58 9.50
C LYS A 184 -19.43 0.81 9.33
N THR A 185 -18.66 1.20 8.32
CA THR A 185 -17.35 0.62 8.03
C THR A 185 -16.34 1.76 8.01
N GLU A 186 -15.29 1.64 8.82
CA GLU A 186 -14.12 2.51 8.78
C GLU A 186 -12.91 1.67 8.40
N ILE A 187 -12.13 2.15 7.43
CA ILE A 187 -10.94 1.45 6.94
C ILE A 187 -9.78 2.44 7.02
N VAL A 188 -8.75 2.08 7.78
CA VAL A 188 -7.60 2.92 8.08
C VAL A 188 -6.33 2.28 7.52
N ASP A 189 -5.56 3.10 6.81
CA ASP A 189 -4.25 2.76 6.23
C ASP A 189 -3.17 3.23 7.21
N ASP A 190 -2.57 2.30 7.96
CA ASP A 190 -1.35 2.57 8.75
C ASP A 190 -0.19 2.74 7.74
N GLY A 191 -0.05 3.96 7.21
CA GLY A 191 0.78 4.22 6.04
C GLY A 191 2.28 4.03 6.26
N LEU A 192 3.03 3.89 5.16
CA LEU A 192 4.48 3.67 5.12
C LEU A 192 5.34 4.74 5.85
N PHE A 193 4.79 5.90 6.21
CA PHE A 193 5.55 7.05 6.76
C PHE A 193 5.20 7.45 8.19
N ASP A 194 4.33 6.68 8.84
CA ASP A 194 4.07 6.80 10.28
C ASP A 194 5.21 6.19 11.12
#